data_AF-A0A0V0R1K9-F1
#
_entry.id   AF-A0A0V0R1K9-F1
#
_cell.length_a   1.000
_cell.length_b   1.000
_cell.length_c   1.000
_cell.angle_alpha   90.00
_cell.angle_beta   90.00
_cell.angle_gamma   90.00
#
_symmetry.space_group_name_H-M   'P 1'
#
loop_
_entity.id
_entity.type
_entity.pdbx_description
1 polymer ?
#
loop_
_entity_poly.entity_id
_entity_poly.type
_entity_poly.pdbx_seq_one_letter_code
_entity_poly.pdbx_strand_id
1 'polypeptide(L)'
;MSHKRHILDTILQKPIEHLKITRKLPPNKEALRLYREVLKFSNEFTWNNKNGENWGEIIRKSARKEFEVSKDEQDHLISMKMILTTRESIHKTREKMNTAFHKLNQNINETRND
;
A
#
# COMPACT_ATOMS: atom_id res chain seq x y z
N MET A 1 16.56 36.48 4.57
CA MET A 1 16.70 35.24 3.76
C MET A 1 16.46 34.03 4.65
N SER A 2 15.76 33.00 4.14
CA SER A 2 15.09 31.97 4.94
C SER A 2 16.05 30.93 5.54
N HIS A 3 16.07 30.82 6.87
CA HIS A 3 16.90 29.92 7.70
C HIS A 3 16.83 28.44 7.28
N LYS A 4 15.73 28.02 6.62
CA LYS A 4 15.56 26.66 6.09
C LYS A 4 16.50 26.30 4.95
N ARG A 5 16.95 27.28 4.14
CA ARG A 5 17.86 27.04 3.01
C ARG A 5 19.24 26.60 3.50
N HIS A 6 19.77 27.30 4.51
CA HIS A 6 21.07 27.02 5.10
C HIS A 6 21.21 25.59 5.65
N ILE A 7 20.15 25.06 6.26
CA ILE A 7 20.16 23.70 6.84
C ILE A 7 20.27 22.65 5.74
N LEU A 8 19.53 22.82 4.63
CA LEU A 8 19.55 21.88 3.51
C LEU A 8 20.92 21.89 2.82
N ASP A 9 21.50 23.07 2.59
CA ASP A 9 22.84 23.21 1.99
C ASP A 9 23.92 22.53 2.85
N THR A 10 23.79 22.64 4.17
CA THR A 10 24.70 21.99 5.14
C THR A 10 24.54 20.46 5.18
N ILE A 11 23.33 19.94 4.94
CA ILE A 11 23.05 18.50 4.90
C ILE A 11 23.57 17.89 3.61
N LEU A 12 23.39 18.57 2.48
CA LEU A 12 23.82 18.11 1.15
C LEU A 12 25.35 18.12 0.97
N GLN A 13 26.08 18.91 1.75
CA GLN A 13 27.54 18.93 1.75
C GLN A 13 28.19 17.69 2.39
N LYS A 14 27.44 16.87 3.16
CA LYS A 14 28.00 15.71 3.84
C LYS A 14 27.80 14.43 3.01
N PRO A 15 28.82 13.57 2.87
CA PRO A 15 28.65 12.25 2.27
C PRO A 15 27.58 11.45 3.00
N ILE A 16 26.77 10.67 2.26
CA ILE A 16 25.63 9.91 2.80
C ILE A 16 26.03 9.04 4.00
N GLU A 17 27.25 8.49 3.96
CA GLU A 17 27.84 7.63 4.99
C GLU A 17 27.93 8.28 6.38
N HIS A 18 27.99 9.61 6.45
CA HIS A 18 28.08 10.37 7.70
C HIS A 18 26.75 10.90 8.21
N LEU A 19 25.64 10.64 7.50
CA LEU A 19 24.30 10.99 7.94
C LEU A 19 23.82 9.98 8.99
N LYS A 20 24.22 10.18 10.25
CA LYS A 20 23.67 9.43 11.38
C LYS A 20 22.26 9.93 11.70
N ILE A 21 21.27 9.05 11.59
CA ILE A 21 19.90 9.31 12.02
C ILE A 21 19.91 9.35 13.56
N THR A 22 20.04 10.54 14.14
CA THR A 22 20.20 10.76 15.60
C THR A 22 18.90 10.66 16.39
N ARG A 23 17.75 10.47 15.74
CA ARG A 23 16.45 10.35 16.39
C ARG A 23 15.76 9.07 15.95
N LYS A 24 15.07 8.41 16.88
CA LYS A 24 14.10 7.35 16.58
C LYS A 24 13.14 7.91 15.54
N LEU A 25 13.21 7.40 14.30
CA LEU A 25 12.32 7.85 13.23
C LEU A 25 10.88 7.67 13.73
N PRO A 26 9.99 8.65 13.50
CA PRO A 26 8.57 8.44 13.80
C PRO A 26 8.11 7.16 13.07
N PRO A 27 7.13 6.41 13.63
CA PRO A 27 6.61 5.21 12.98
C PRO A 27 6.32 5.52 11.52
N ASN A 28 6.77 4.63 10.62
CA ASN A 28 6.79 4.87 9.19
C ASN A 28 5.39 5.31 8.71
N LYS A 29 5.20 6.62 8.55
CA LYS A 29 3.90 7.23 8.25
C LYS A 29 3.30 6.64 6.98
N GLU A 30 4.17 6.23 6.06
CA GLU A 30 3.80 5.61 4.81
C GLU A 30 3.24 4.21 5.00
N ALA A 31 3.82 3.42 5.92
CA ALA A 31 3.28 2.11 6.29
C ALA A 31 1.86 2.23 6.88
N LEU A 32 1.64 3.19 7.80
CA LEU A 32 0.32 3.43 8.38
C LEU A 32 -0.70 3.94 7.34
N ARG A 33 -0.26 4.82 6.44
CA ARG A 33 -1.11 5.31 5.34
C ARG A 33 -1.51 4.16 4.42
N LEU A 34 -0.56 3.31 4.05
CA LEU A 34 -0.80 2.14 3.22
C LEU A 34 -1.72 1.14 3.90
N TYR A 35 -1.54 0.88 5.20
CA TYR A 35 -2.44 0.01 5.96
C TYR A 35 -3.89 0.50 5.89
N ARG A 36 -4.13 1.80 6.10
CA ARG A 36 -5.47 2.40 5.97
C ARG A 36 -6.02 2.30 4.54
N GLU A 37 -5.15 2.40 3.54
CA GLU A 37 -5.53 2.22 2.14
C GLU A 37 -5.97 0.78 1.87
N VAL A 38 -5.25 -0.24 2.38
CA VAL A 38 -5.64 -1.65 2.27
C VAL A 38 -6.99 -1.90 2.94
N LEU A 39 -7.26 -1.30 4.09
CA LEU A 39 -8.56 -1.41 4.75
C LEU A 39 -9.69 -0.81 3.89
N LYS A 40 -9.47 0.34 3.25
CA LYS A 40 -10.44 0.90 2.32
C LYS A 40 -10.63 0.01 1.09
N PHE A 41 -9.54 -0.47 0.52
CA PHE A 41 -9.55 -1.40 -0.62
C PHE A 41 -10.34 -2.67 -0.30
N SER A 42 -10.21 -3.22 0.91
CA SER A 42 -10.98 -4.39 1.33
C SER A 42 -12.50 -4.17 1.34
N ASN A 43 -12.97 -2.92 1.46
CA ASN A 43 -14.40 -2.61 1.40
C ASN A 43 -14.96 -2.72 -0.02
N GLU A 44 -14.11 -2.71 -1.05
CA GLU A 44 -14.52 -2.92 -2.45
C GLU A 44 -15.00 -4.38 -2.68
N PHE A 45 -14.68 -5.30 -1.77
CA PHE A 45 -14.97 -6.72 -1.87
C PHE A 45 -16.16 -7.10 -0.99
N THR A 46 -17.38 -6.95 -1.52
CA THR A 46 -18.63 -7.20 -0.78
C THR A 46 -19.13 -8.64 -0.88
N TRP A 47 -18.58 -9.45 -1.80
CA TRP A 47 -19.03 -10.83 -2.04
C TRP A 47 -18.16 -11.88 -1.35
N ASN A 48 -18.73 -13.08 -1.25
CA ASN A 48 -18.06 -14.23 -0.66
C ASN A 48 -17.28 -15.05 -1.70
N ASN A 49 -16.24 -15.75 -1.25
CA ASN A 49 -15.51 -16.72 -2.04
C ASN A 49 -16.32 -18.02 -2.21
N LYS A 50 -15.75 -18.99 -2.93
CA LYS A 50 -16.39 -20.30 -3.18
C LYS A 50 -16.68 -21.10 -1.90
N ASN A 51 -15.97 -20.80 -0.82
CA ASN A 51 -16.13 -21.45 0.48
C ASN A 51 -17.13 -20.70 1.39
N GLY A 52 -17.75 -19.63 0.89
CA GLY A 52 -18.69 -18.80 1.65
C GLY A 52 -18.05 -17.71 2.51
N GLU A 53 -16.72 -17.52 2.45
CA GLU A 53 -16.01 -16.54 3.26
C GLU A 53 -15.96 -15.17 2.57
N ASN A 54 -16.18 -14.09 3.31
CA ASN A 54 -16.13 -12.74 2.75
C ASN A 54 -14.70 -12.32 2.37
N TRP A 55 -14.50 -11.94 1.10
CA TRP A 55 -13.17 -11.52 0.61
C TRP A 55 -12.62 -10.31 1.34
N GLY A 56 -13.47 -9.31 1.64
CA GLY A 56 -13.05 -8.13 2.39
C GLY A 56 -12.52 -8.49 3.78
N GLU A 57 -13.18 -9.39 4.49
CA GLU A 57 -12.69 -9.86 5.80
C GLU A 57 -11.36 -10.60 5.71
N ILE A 58 -11.20 -11.49 4.72
CA ILE A 58 -9.94 -12.22 4.49
C ILE A 58 -8.80 -11.23 4.28
N ILE A 59 -9.01 -10.23 3.42
CA ILE A 59 -8.00 -9.20 3.13
C ILE A 59 -7.65 -8.42 4.40
N ARG A 60 -8.64 -7.98 5.19
CA ARG A 60 -8.39 -7.26 6.46
C ARG A 60 -7.59 -8.08 7.45
N LYS A 61 -7.93 -9.36 7.61
CA LYS A 61 -7.23 -10.29 8.51
C LYS A 61 -5.78 -10.50 8.07
N SER A 62 -5.56 -10.74 6.77
CA SER A 62 -4.20 -10.89 6.21
C SER A 62 -3.37 -9.62 6.39
N ALA A 63 -3.93 -8.47 6.02
CA ALA A 63 -3.25 -7.18 6.11
C ALA A 63 -2.89 -6.82 7.56
N ARG A 64 -3.78 -7.09 8.52
CA ARG A 64 -3.49 -6.89 9.94
C ARG A 64 -2.34 -7.81 10.40
N LYS A 65 -2.36 -9.09 10.02
CA LYS A 65 -1.31 -10.04 10.37
C LYS A 65 0.05 -9.58 9.85
N GLU A 66 0.13 -9.23 8.56
CA GLU A 66 1.36 -8.73 7.94
C GLU A 66 1.85 -7.44 8.60
N PHE A 67 0.94 -6.49 8.86
CA PHE A 67 1.30 -5.22 9.49
C PHE A 67 1.87 -5.39 10.90
N GLU A 68 1.27 -6.25 11.72
CA GLU A 68 1.75 -6.50 13.09
C GLU A 68 3.11 -7.22 13.08
N VAL A 69 3.33 -8.18 12.18
CA VAL A 69 4.62 -8.89 12.04
C VAL A 69 5.74 -7.93 11.69
N SER A 70 5.47 -6.93 10.87
CA SER A 70 6.49 -6.00 10.35
C SER A 70 6.62 -4.72 11.14
N LYS A 71 5.84 -4.55 12.21
CA LYS A 71 5.82 -3.34 13.04
C LYS A 71 7.17 -3.07 13.72
N ASP A 72 7.88 -4.13 14.10
CA ASP A 72 9.14 -4.03 14.83
C ASP A 72 10.38 -4.13 13.91
N GLU A 73 10.16 -4.24 12.59
CA GLU A 73 11.23 -4.28 11.59
C GLU A 73 12.06 -2.98 11.63
N GLN A 74 13.37 -3.13 11.83
CA GLN A 74 14.32 -2.00 11.92
C GLN A 74 15.03 -1.75 10.59
N ASP A 75 15.04 -2.74 9.68
CA ASP A 75 15.63 -2.57 8.36
C ASP A 75 14.70 -1.75 7.45
N HIS A 76 15.18 -0.56 7.09
CA HIS A 76 14.48 0.36 6.21
C HIS A 76 14.29 -0.21 4.80
N LEU A 77 15.23 -1.00 4.28
CA LEU A 77 15.12 -1.61 2.94
C LEU A 77 14.02 -2.67 2.91
N ILE A 78 13.93 -3.48 3.96
CA ILE A 78 12.86 -4.47 4.11
C ILE A 78 11.51 -3.75 4.22
N SER A 79 11.41 -2.74 5.08
CA SER A 79 10.21 -1.92 5.23
C SER A 79 9.77 -1.27 3.92
N MET A 80 10.72 -0.72 3.15
CA MET A 80 10.44 -0.10 1.86
C MET A 80 9.98 -1.13 0.82
N LYS A 81 10.65 -2.29 0.76
CA LYS A 81 10.26 -3.39 -0.12
C LYS A 81 8.82 -3.82 0.16
N MET A 82 8.46 -4.01 1.43
CA MET A 82 7.10 -4.37 1.83
C MET A 82 6.07 -3.36 1.35
N ILE A 83 6.30 -2.07 1.60
CA ILE A 83 5.42 -0.98 1.17
C ILE A 83 5.22 -1.02 -0.35
N LEU A 84 6.31 -1.17 -1.12
CA LEU A 84 6.26 -1.22 -2.58
C LEU A 84 5.49 -2.46 -3.08
N THR A 85 5.79 -3.63 -2.54
CA THR A 85 5.13 -4.88 -2.94
C THR A 85 3.63 -4.84 -2.67
N THR A 86 3.22 -4.34 -1.50
CA THR A 86 1.79 -4.23 -1.15
C THR A 86 1.07 -3.24 -2.07
N ARG A 87 1.68 -2.09 -2.39
CA ARG A 87 1.13 -1.12 -3.35
C ARG A 87 0.95 -1.74 -4.74
N GLU A 88 1.96 -2.46 -5.21
CA GLU A 88 1.91 -3.15 -6.50
C GLU A 88 0.80 -4.21 -6.52
N SER A 89 0.64 -4.97 -5.44
CA SER A 89 -0.43 -5.97 -5.31
C SER A 89 -1.83 -5.34 -5.35
N ILE A 90 -2.06 -4.21 -4.68
CA ILE A 90 -3.33 -3.48 -4.74
C ILE A 90 -3.58 -3.01 -6.18
N HIS A 91 -2.58 -2.40 -6.81
CA HIS A 91 -2.69 -1.89 -8.17
C HIS A 91 -3.07 -3.00 -9.16
N LYS A 92 -2.29 -4.10 -9.19
CA LYS A 92 -2.56 -5.25 -10.06
C LYS A 92 -3.94 -5.86 -9.84
N THR A 93 -4.40 -5.90 -8.59
CA THR A 93 -5.74 -6.43 -8.28
C THR A 93 -6.83 -5.52 -8.82
N ARG A 94 -6.71 -4.20 -8.63
CA ARG A 94 -7.64 -3.22 -9.19
C ARG A 94 -7.68 -3.27 -10.72
N GLU A 95 -6.53 -3.36 -11.39
CA GLU A 95 -6.49 -3.47 -12.85
C GLU A 95 -7.22 -4.71 -13.35
N LYS A 96 -7.02 -5.86 -12.70
CA LYS A 96 -7.74 -7.09 -13.03
C LYS A 96 -9.24 -6.96 -12.83
N MET A 97 -9.66 -6.32 -11.72
CA MET A 97 -11.08 -6.06 -11.47
C MET A 97 -11.69 -5.15 -12.52
N ASN A 98 -11.07 -4.01 -12.80
CA ASN A 98 -11.54 -3.08 -13.82
C ASN A 98 -11.65 -3.76 -15.18
N THR A 99 -10.66 -4.56 -15.56
CA THR A 99 -10.69 -5.35 -16.79
C THR A 99 -11.87 -6.32 -16.81
N ALA A 100 -12.12 -7.03 -15.71
CA ALA A 100 -13.25 -7.96 -15.60
C ALA A 100 -14.61 -7.23 -15.66
N PHE A 101 -14.75 -6.09 -14.98
CA PHE A 101 -15.94 -5.25 -15.04
C PHE A 101 -16.19 -4.70 -16.45
N HIS A 102 -15.14 -4.24 -17.15
CA HIS A 102 -15.27 -3.78 -18.53
C HIS A 102 -15.78 -4.87 -19.46
N LYS A 103 -15.21 -6.08 -19.38
CA LYS A 103 -15.66 -7.23 -20.19
C LYS A 103 -17.11 -7.61 -19.88
N LEU A 104 -17.48 -7.62 -18.60
CA LEU A 104 -18.86 -7.91 -18.19
C LEU A 104 -19.85 -6.90 -18.76
N ASN A 105 -19.51 -5.61 -18.72
CA ASN A 105 -20.35 -4.56 -19.29
C ASN A 105 -20.47 -4.64 -20.82
N GLN A 106 -19.38 -5.01 -21.52
CA GLN A 106 -19.43 -5.24 -22.97
C GLN A 106 -20.40 -6.37 -23.32
N ASN A 107 -20.28 -7.52 -22.67
CA ASN A 107 -21.16 -8.67 -22.89
C ASN A 107 -22.64 -8.33 -22.58
N ILE A 108 -22.91 -7.54 -21.53
CA ILE A 108 -24.27 -7.08 -21.20
C ILE A 108 -24.84 -6.18 -22.29
N ASN A 109 -24.01 -5.32 -22.89
CA ASN A 109 -24.46 -4.43 -23.96
C ASN A 109 -24.72 -5.18 -25.27
N GLU A 110 -23.89 -6.18 -25.59
CA GLU A 110 -24.10 -7.05 -26.75
C GLU A 110 -25.41 -7.84 -26.61
N THR A 111 -25.61 -8.54 -25.48
CA THR A 111 -26.85 -9.29 -25.20
C THR A 111 -28.13 -8.45 -25.09
N ARG A 112 -28.02 -7.12 -24.94
CA ARG A 112 -29.18 -6.19 -24.94
C ARG A 112 -29.55 -5.66 -26.32
N ASN A 113 -28.61 -5.70 -27.27
CA ASN A 113 -28.80 -5.21 -28.63
C ASN A 113 -29.21 -6.33 -29.61
N ASP A 114 -29.18 -7.59 -29.17
CA ASP A 114 -29.79 -8.76 -29.80
C ASP A 114 -31.24 -8.96 -29.35
#